data_AF-W1PPT7-F1
#
_entry.id   AF-W1PPT7-F1
#
_cell.length_a   1.000
_cell.length_b   1.000
_cell.length_c   1.000
_cell.angle_alpha   90.00
_cell.angle_beta   90.00
_cell.angle_gamma   90.00
#
_symmetry.space_group_name_H-M   'P 1'
#
loop_
_entity.id
_entity.type
_entity.pdbx_description
1 polymer ?
#
loop_
_entity_poly.entity_id
_entity_poly.type
_entity_poly.pdbx_seq_one_letter_code
_entity_poly.pdbx_strand_id
1 'polypeptide(L)' 'MGRELRVGMEVERRAEDGFFKREDVCKTVRCVMVEVDKEPGKRVREKHERLKQFLLDDKVQCRMFEEDFVKKPCCLLV' A
#
# COMPACT_ATOMS: atom_id res chain seq x y z
N MET A 1 -5.75 4.34 -3.94
CA MET A 1 -5.44 2.97 -3.45
C MET A 1 -4.82 2.90 -2.05
N GLY A 2 -3.56 3.34 -1.83
CA GLY A 2 -2.88 3.12 -0.53
C GLY A 2 -3.63 3.65 0.70
N ARG A 3 -4.19 4.86 0.58
CA ARG A 3 -5.04 5.50 1.60
C ARG A 3 -6.37 4.78 1.82
N GLU A 4 -7.06 4.40 0.75
CA GLU A 4 -8.34 3.67 0.83
C GLU A 4 -8.16 2.29 1.45
N LEU A 5 -7.10 1.58 1.07
CA LEU A 5 -6.79 0.23 1.53
C LEU A 5 -6.15 0.23 2.93
N ARG A 6 -5.72 1.40 3.43
CA ARG A 6 -5.07 1.59 4.73
C ARG A 6 -3.88 0.65 4.95
N VAL A 7 -3.05 0.52 3.91
CA VAL A 7 -1.87 -0.36 3.87
C VAL A 7 -0.57 0.35 4.26
N GLY A 8 -0.66 1.62 4.68
CA GLY A 8 0.45 2.43 5.15
C GLY A 8 -0.01 3.46 6.18
N MET A 9 0.95 4.13 6.81
CA MET A 9 0.70 5.26 7.72
C MET A 9 1.06 6.58 7.05
N GLU A 10 0.21 7.58 7.23
CA GLU A 10 0.49 8.95 6.81
C GLU A 10 1.39 9.63 7.84
N VAL A 11 2.37 10.38 7.35
CA VAL A 11 3.22 11.25 8.17
C VAL A 11 2.83 12.69 7.87
N GLU A 12 2.66 13.48 8.92
CA GLU A 12 2.35 14.90 8.77
C GLU A 12 3.47 15.61 8.02
N ARG A 13 3.10 16.29 6.94
CA ARG A 13 4.00 17.08 6.11
C ARG A 13 3.75 18.55 6.42
N ARG A 14 4.81 19.28 6.74
CA ARG A 14 4.72 20.72 6.99
C ARG A 14 4.26 21.44 5.74
N ALA A 15 3.28 22.34 5.88
CA ALA A 15 2.67 23.03 4.74
C ALA A 15 3.59 24.08 4.11
N GLU A 16 4.44 24.76 4.90
CA GLU A 16 5.23 25.88 4.38
C GLU A 16 6.36 25.44 3.44
N ASP A 17 7.12 24.40 3.82
CA ASP A 17 8.33 23.95 3.11
C ASP A 17 8.21 22.51 2.58
N GLY A 18 7.13 21.81 2.91
CA GLY A 18 6.94 20.42 2.54
C GLY A 18 7.87 19.44 3.26
N PHE A 19 8.56 19.84 4.33
CA PHE A 19 9.43 18.96 5.10
C PHE A 19 8.64 18.09 6.09
N PHE A 20 9.19 16.92 6.35
CA PHE A 20 8.75 16.05 7.44
C PHE A 20 9.60 16.33 8.68
N LYS A 21 8.96 16.53 9.83
CA LYS A 21 9.70 16.66 11.09
C LYS A 21 10.25 15.28 11.46
N ARG A 22 11.47 15.26 11.99
CA ARG A 22 12.14 14.02 12.42
C ARG A 22 11.30 13.27 13.45
N GLU A 23 10.66 13.99 14.36
CA GLU A 23 9.83 13.44 15.44
C GLU A 23 8.60 12.72 14.88
N ASP A 24 7.94 13.30 13.87
CA ASP A 24 6.76 12.72 13.22
C ASP A 24 7.13 11.44 12.46
N VAL A 25 8.24 11.47 11.71
CA VAL A 25 8.75 10.27 11.01
C VAL A 25 9.12 9.18 12.00
N CYS A 26 9.88 9.52 13.06
CA CYS A 26 10.34 8.57 14.06
C CYS A 26 9.16 7.90 14.77
N LYS A 27 8.13 8.67 15.14
CA LYS A 27 6.91 8.16 15.76
C LYS A 27 6.18 7.17 14.85
N THR A 28 6.02 7.52 13.57
CA THR A 28 5.33 6.65 12.61
C THR A 28 6.09 5.36 12.36
N VAL A 29 7.41 5.44 12.16
CA VAL A 29 8.25 4.24 11.97
C VAL A 29 8.21 3.34 13.21
N ARG A 30 8.30 3.92 14.42
CA ARG A 30 8.22 3.16 15.67
C ARG A 30 6.88 2.42 15.80
N CYS A 31 5.77 3.07 15.47
CA CYS A 31 4.44 2.45 15.50
C CYS A 31 4.34 1.23 14.56
N VAL A 32 4.93 1.32 13.36
CA VAL A 32 4.88 0.23 12.37
C VAL A 32 5.93 -0.87 12.61
N MET A 33 7.10 -0.55 13.18
CA MET A 33 8.21 -1.51 13.25
C MET A 33 8.45 -2.08 14.65
N VAL A 34 8.12 -1.32 15.71
CA VAL A 34 8.47 -1.69 17.09
C VAL A 34 7.21 -2.05 17.88
N GLU A 35 6.15 -1.28 17.75
CA GLU A 35 4.91 -1.47 18.52
C GLU A 35 3.96 -2.47 17.82
N VAL A 36 4.35 -3.75 17.83
CA VAL A 36 3.71 -4.81 17.01
C VAL A 36 2.24 -5.07 17.36
N ASP A 37 1.82 -4.80 18.59
CA ASP A 37 0.43 -5.03 19.01
C ASP A 37 -0.38 -3.74 19.17
N LYS A 38 0.23 -2.58 18.87
CA LYS A 38 -0.46 -1.29 18.98
C LYS A 38 -1.10 -0.87 17.67
N GLU A 39 -2.28 -0.28 17.81
CA GLU A 39 -2.96 0.42 16.72
C GLU A 39 -2.34 1.81 16.51
N PRO A 40 -2.32 2.33 15.27
CA PRO A 40 -2.85 1.71 14.04
C PRO A 40 -1.89 0.74 13.34
N GLY A 41 -0.64 0.61 13.81
CA GLY A 41 0.42 -0.17 13.15
C GLY A 41 0.04 -1.63 12.91
N LYS A 42 -0.69 -2.25 13.85
CA LYS A 42 -1.17 -3.64 13.72
C LYS A 42 -2.07 -3.82 12.50
N ARG A 43 -3.13 -3.00 12.37
CA ARG A 43 -4.04 -3.06 11.22
C ARG A 43 -3.34 -2.81 9.90
N VAL A 44 -2.38 -1.87 9.87
CA VAL A 44 -1.60 -1.58 8.67
C VAL A 44 -0.84 -2.83 8.20
N ARG A 45 -0.17 -3.56 9.11
CA ARG A 45 0.53 -4.81 8.78
C ARG A 45 -0.42 -5.90 8.29
N GLU A 46 -1.56 -6.09 8.95
CA GLU A 46 -2.57 -7.07 8.53
C GLU A 46 -3.14 -6.76 7.13
N LYS A 47 -3.42 -5.49 6.85
CA LYS A 47 -3.90 -5.03 5.54
C LYS A 47 -2.83 -5.18 4.47
N HIS A 48 -1.59 -4.82 4.80
CA HIS A 48 -0.44 -4.97 3.91
C HIS A 48 -0.21 -6.43 3.53
N GLU A 49 -0.27 -7.37 4.49
CA GLU A 49 -0.13 -8.80 4.21
C GLU A 49 -1.24 -9.33 3.28
N ARG A 50 -2.50 -8.91 3.50
CA ARG A 50 -3.61 -9.27 2.58
C ARG A 50 -3.39 -8.71 1.18
N LEU A 51 -2.92 -7.46 1.07
CA LEU A 51 -2.61 -6.87 -0.24
C LEU A 51 -1.48 -7.63 -0.92
N LYS A 52 -0.41 -7.99 -0.18
CA LYS A 52 0.69 -8.80 -0.69
C LYS A 52 0.20 -10.15 -1.19
N GLN A 53 -0.63 -10.87 -0.42
CA GLN A 53 -1.19 -12.16 -0.83
C GLN A 53 -2.02 -12.03 -2.10
N PHE A 54 -2.85 -10.99 -2.21
CA PHE A 54 -3.62 -10.72 -3.42
C PHE A 54 -2.72 -10.44 -4.64
N LEU A 55 -1.68 -9.64 -4.48
CA LEU A 55 -0.75 -9.30 -5.56
C LEU A 55 0.13 -10.48 -5.98
N LEU A 56 0.37 -11.44 -5.08
CA LEU A 56 1.15 -12.66 -5.33
C LEU A 56 0.28 -13.85 -5.75
N ASP A 57 -1.03 -13.70 -5.82
CA ASP A 57 -1.92 -14.78 -6.25
C ASP A 57 -1.76 -14.99 -7.76
N ASP A 58 -1.27 -16.18 -8.16
CA ASP A 58 -1.02 -16.53 -9.57
C ASP A 58 -2.29 -16.40 -10.43
N LYS A 59 -3.48 -16.68 -9.89
CA LYS A 59 -4.73 -16.54 -10.67
C LYS A 59 -5.03 -15.07 -10.92
N VAL A 60 -4.80 -14.22 -9.92
CA VAL A 60 -4.94 -12.76 -10.06
C VAL A 60 -3.93 -12.25 -11.08
N GLN A 61 -2.66 -12.65 -10.98
CA GLN A 61 -1.63 -12.24 -11.91
C GLN A 61 -1.95 -12.70 -13.34
N CYS A 62 -2.17 -13.99 -13.57
CA CYS A 62 -2.47 -14.53 -14.89
C CYS A 62 -3.69 -13.85 -15.52
N ARG A 63 -4.76 -13.63 -14.75
CA ARG A 63 -5.95 -12.92 -15.26
C ARG A 63 -5.63 -11.47 -15.64
N MET A 64 -4.92 -10.73 -14.79
CA MET A 64 -4.54 -9.34 -15.05
C MET A 64 -3.65 -9.23 -16.30
N PHE A 65 -2.70 -10.13 -16.48
CA PHE A 65 -1.83 -10.14 -17.66
C PHE A 65 -2.59 -10.54 -18.93
N GLU A 66 -3.35 -11.64 -18.89
CA GLU A 66 -3.99 -12.20 -20.07
C GLU A 66 -5.21 -11.40 -20.55
N GLU A 67 -6.11 -11.03 -19.64
CA GLU A 67 -7.37 -10.37 -20.03
C GLU A 67 -7.17 -8.86 -20.21
N ASP A 68 -6.52 -8.21 -19.25
CA ASP A 68 -6.45 -6.75 -19.22
C ASP A 68 -5.27 -6.19 -20.02
N PHE A 69 -4.17 -6.92 -20.15
CA PHE A 69 -2.96 -6.43 -20.78
C PHE A 69 -2.71 -7.01 -22.18
N VAL A 70 -3.11 -8.26 -22.46
CA VAL A 70 -2.91 -8.88 -23.78
C VAL A 70 -4.18 -8.78 -24.64
N LYS A 71 -5.34 -9.21 -24.11
CA LYS A 71 -6.58 -9.28 -24.91
C LYS A 71 -7.23 -7.91 -25.11
N LYS A 72 -7.31 -7.06 -24.07
CA LYS A 72 -7.92 -5.72 -24.19
C LYS A 72 -7.30 -4.84 -25.27
N PRO A 73 -5.97 -4.67 -25.38
CA PRO A 73 -5.41 -3.87 -26.47
C PRO A 73 -5.61 -4.52 -27.84
N CYS A 74 -5.59 -5.85 -27.96
CA CYS A 74 -5.92 -6.52 -29.22
C CYS A 74 -7.37 -6.29 -29.68
N CYS A 75 -8.32 -6.18 -28.75
CA CYS A 75 -9.72 -5.88 -29.06
C CYS A 75 -9.99 -4.40 -29.38
N LEU A 76 -9.07 -3.49 -29.06
CA LEU A 76 -9.19 -2.04 -29.32
C LEU A 76 -8.42 -1.59 -30.57
N LEU A 77 -7.70 -2.50 -31.22
CA LEU A 77 -6.92 -2.27 -32.45
C LEU A 77 -7.60 -2.83 -33.71
N VAL A 78 -8.89 -3.17 -33.64
CA VAL A 78 -9.72 -3.59 -34.79
C VAL A 78 -10.82 -2.58 -35.04
#